data_AF-A0A016UBY8-F1
#
_entry.id   AF-A0A016UBY8-F1
#
_cell.length_a   1.000
_cell.length_b   1.000
_cell.length_c   1.000
_cell.angle_alpha   90.00
_cell.angle_beta   90.00
_cell.angle_gamma   90.00
#
_symmetry.space_group_name_H-M   'P 1'
#
loop_
_entity.id
_entity.type
_entity.pdbx_description
1 polymer ?
#
loop_
_entity_poly.entity_id
_entity_poly.type
_entity_poly.pdbx_seq_one_letter_code
_entity_poly.pdbx_strand_id
1 'polypeptide(L)'
;MRILLLVLLLALCANAGFFDTKFGQKIKQTLGKIKAAFNSTALVAIREKFSNLREKIKARLTLSPERKAILEELMKQIIRIKKDKVQEDGDSIDEINEKKHIAELLYQGDIVLTKGQANEIVEGIEKDGVRDKRQAFKDYRYPNRLWSKGVHYYFHYNATPAVKSVFKKGADLWQKDTCIDFIEDDEAPDRIRVFKEDGCWSYIGRLGGEQDLSLGNGCETVGIAAHEIGHAIGFWHTHARYDRDRFITFNSHNVKRDWLDQFDIQTPATNDNYGITYDYGNIMHYGANSATWNGQPTMVPNDPKYMETLGSPIISFYELLMINKHYGCDKNCPPAESAQCKNGGFPHPRNCQTCICPSGYGGTLCDQKPAGCGTTYEATTEPKKFRDVVGNKNAGQRPREDMDFCYYWIKAPEGSRIEVKITALSHGLATDGCPYWGVEIKTHEDQRRTGYRFCAPEDVGVTLVSTSNIVPIITYNRFYATTVEIQYRIVPGSSSSKPKPLPQANCVDNQKCALLTRTRNFCNSKVFTESIKKALCPKTCGYCR
;
A
#
# COMPACT_ATOMS: atom_id res chain seq x y z
N MET A 1 -31.06 12.67 46.39
CA MET A 1 -29.75 13.36 46.39
C MET A 1 -28.52 12.43 46.56
N ARG A 2 -28.57 11.29 47.27
CA ARG A 2 -27.36 10.45 47.51
C ARG A 2 -26.89 9.55 46.35
N ILE A 3 -27.71 9.27 45.32
CA ILE A 3 -27.35 8.32 44.24
C ILE A 3 -26.45 8.97 43.16
N LEU A 4 -26.68 10.23 42.76
CA LEU A 4 -25.86 10.89 41.73
C LEU A 4 -24.38 11.01 42.14
N LEU A 5 -24.10 11.23 43.43
CA LEU A 5 -22.73 11.33 43.96
C LEU A 5 -21.95 10.01 43.81
N LEU A 6 -22.60 8.85 44.00
CA LEU A 6 -21.98 7.54 43.80
C LEU A 6 -21.68 7.26 42.32
N VAL A 7 -22.55 7.70 41.41
CA VAL A 7 -22.32 7.56 39.96
C VAL A 7 -21.17 8.46 39.48
N LEU A 8 -21.07 9.71 39.96
CA LEU A 8 -19.90 10.56 39.68
C LEU A 8 -18.61 10.00 40.27
N LEU A 9 -18.64 9.49 41.50
CA LEU A 9 -17.46 8.89 42.13
C LEU A 9 -16.98 7.64 41.38
N LEU A 10 -17.88 6.75 40.94
CA LEU A 10 -17.50 5.59 40.13
C LEU A 10 -16.93 5.99 38.76
N ALA A 11 -17.49 7.02 38.11
CA ALA A 11 -16.96 7.55 36.85
C ALA A 11 -15.57 8.20 37.01
N LEU A 12 -15.26 8.79 38.16
CA LEU A 12 -13.94 9.34 38.48
C LEU A 12 -12.94 8.23 38.86
N CYS A 13 -13.32 7.28 39.71
CA CYS A 13 -12.46 6.18 40.15
C CYS A 13 -12.04 5.26 39.00
N ALA A 14 -12.88 5.07 37.98
CA ALA A 14 -12.52 4.32 36.78
C ALA A 14 -11.47 5.01 35.88
N ASN A 15 -11.31 6.33 35.98
CA ASN A 15 -10.39 7.12 35.13
C ASN A 15 -9.11 7.59 35.86
N ALA A 16 -9.14 7.71 37.19
CA ALA A 16 -8.04 8.25 37.98
C ALA A 16 -6.71 7.51 37.73
N GLY A 17 -6.72 6.18 37.81
CA GLY A 17 -5.51 5.36 37.69
C GLY A 17 -4.80 5.44 36.32
N PHE A 18 -5.53 5.70 35.23
CA PHE A 18 -4.92 5.83 33.91
C PHE A 18 -4.20 7.19 33.75
N PHE A 19 -4.83 8.29 34.20
CA PHE A 19 -4.28 9.63 34.04
C PHE A 19 -3.10 9.96 34.98
N ASP A 20 -2.84 9.15 36.01
CA ASP A 20 -1.60 9.22 36.80
C ASP A 20 -0.43 8.45 36.17
N THR A 21 -0.65 7.66 35.10
CA THR A 21 0.45 7.08 34.34
C THR A 21 1.14 8.13 33.47
N LYS A 22 2.47 8.01 33.30
CA LYS A 22 3.26 8.90 32.41
C LYS A 22 2.75 8.91 30.96
N PHE A 23 2.09 7.83 30.52
CA PHE A 23 1.44 7.72 29.22
C PHE A 23 0.09 8.45 29.19
N GLY A 24 -0.76 8.24 30.19
CA GLY A 24 -2.04 8.95 30.34
C GLY A 24 -1.87 10.47 30.46
N GLN A 25 -0.82 10.94 31.14
CA GLN A 25 -0.47 12.37 31.19
C GLN A 25 -0.07 12.94 29.81
N LYS A 26 0.73 12.21 29.03
CA LYS A 26 1.08 12.59 27.64
C LYS A 26 -0.18 12.66 26.76
N ILE A 27 -1.01 11.62 26.81
CA ILE A 27 -2.30 11.56 26.10
C ILE A 27 -3.22 12.71 26.50
N LYS A 28 -3.31 13.05 27.80
CA LYS A 28 -4.13 14.18 28.30
C LYS A 28 -3.70 15.53 27.73
N GLN A 29 -2.40 15.74 27.49
CA GLN A 29 -1.90 16.94 26.81
C GLN A 29 -2.20 16.95 25.31
N THR A 30 -2.09 15.81 24.62
CA THR A 30 -2.42 15.70 23.18
C THR A 30 -3.93 15.86 22.92
N LEU A 31 -4.78 15.24 23.74
CA LEU A 31 -6.25 15.37 23.62
C LEU A 31 -6.77 16.77 23.94
N GLY A 32 -5.97 17.61 24.61
CA GLY A 32 -6.26 19.04 24.77
C GLY A 32 -5.99 19.88 23.51
N LYS A 33 -5.33 19.32 22.49
CA LYS A 33 -5.05 20.00 21.21
C LYS A 33 -6.08 19.65 20.14
N ILE A 34 -6.43 18.37 20.01
CA ILE A 34 -7.41 17.89 19.02
C ILE A 34 -8.79 18.45 19.38
N LYS A 35 -9.35 19.27 18.49
CA LYS A 35 -10.71 19.80 18.62
C LYS A 35 -11.73 18.82 18.04
N ALA A 36 -12.96 18.93 18.58
CA ALA A 36 -14.26 18.49 18.04
C ALA A 36 -14.44 17.08 17.42
N ALA A 37 -13.60 16.65 16.49
CA ALA A 37 -13.84 15.52 15.60
C ALA A 37 -13.78 14.15 16.28
N PHE A 38 -12.99 14.00 17.35
CA PHE A 38 -12.86 12.73 18.05
C PHE A 38 -13.62 12.68 19.37
N ASN A 39 -14.37 11.59 19.57
CA ASN A 39 -14.77 11.15 20.89
C ASN A 39 -13.51 10.69 21.67
N SER A 40 -12.87 11.62 22.37
CA SER A 40 -11.61 11.42 23.09
C SER A 40 -11.66 10.22 24.03
N THR A 41 -12.75 10.06 24.80
CA THR A 41 -12.98 8.90 25.67
C THR A 41 -12.99 7.57 24.91
N ALA A 42 -13.55 7.53 23.70
CA ALA A 42 -13.53 6.33 22.86
C ALA A 42 -12.13 6.02 22.32
N LEU A 43 -11.36 7.02 21.87
CA LEU A 43 -9.97 6.81 21.43
C LEU A 43 -9.06 6.35 22.58
N VAL A 44 -9.19 6.94 23.78
CA VAL A 44 -8.43 6.50 24.98
C VAL A 44 -8.71 5.04 25.28
N ALA A 45 -9.98 4.64 25.37
CA ALA A 45 -10.37 3.26 25.66
C ALA A 45 -9.93 2.27 24.55
N ILE A 46 -9.74 2.73 23.31
CA ILE A 46 -9.18 1.93 22.22
C ILE A 46 -7.65 1.82 22.39
N ARG A 47 -6.93 2.92 22.62
CA ARG A 47 -5.46 2.89 22.78
C ARG A 47 -5.02 2.19 24.08
N GLU A 48 -5.82 2.22 25.13
CA GLU A 48 -5.58 1.41 26.35
C GLU A 48 -5.60 -0.10 26.04
N LYS A 49 -6.55 -0.58 25.24
CA LYS A 49 -6.59 -1.99 24.78
C LYS A 49 -5.31 -2.37 24.02
N PHE A 50 -4.85 -1.54 23.09
CA PHE A 50 -3.61 -1.80 22.35
C PHE A 50 -2.36 -1.74 23.25
N SER A 51 -2.30 -0.79 24.19
CA SER A 51 -1.22 -0.70 25.18
C SER A 51 -1.12 -1.96 26.04
N ASN A 52 -2.26 -2.53 26.47
CA ASN A 52 -2.29 -3.78 27.25
C ASN A 52 -1.82 -5.01 26.45
N LEU A 53 -1.85 -4.96 25.12
CA LEU A 53 -1.36 -6.01 24.22
C LEU A 53 0.10 -5.82 23.78
N ARG A 54 0.75 -4.72 24.16
CA ARG A 54 2.05 -4.27 23.65
C ARG A 54 3.16 -5.34 23.66
N GLU A 55 3.32 -6.06 24.76
CA GLU A 55 4.36 -7.10 24.86
C GLU A 55 4.01 -8.36 24.04
N LYS A 56 2.71 -8.62 23.80
CA LYS A 56 2.25 -9.70 22.91
C LYS A 56 2.47 -9.36 21.43
N ILE A 57 2.16 -8.12 21.04
CA ILE A 57 2.48 -7.58 19.70
C ILE A 57 4.00 -7.64 19.47
N LYS A 58 4.80 -7.13 20.41
CA LYS A 58 6.27 -7.17 20.37
C LYS A 58 6.84 -8.59 20.27
N ALA A 59 6.26 -9.57 20.96
CA ALA A 59 6.63 -10.97 20.82
C ALA A 59 6.36 -11.51 19.39
N ARG A 60 5.18 -11.22 18.82
CA ARG A 60 4.83 -11.59 17.43
C ARG A 60 5.75 -10.92 16.39
N LEU A 61 6.13 -9.66 16.63
CA LEU A 61 7.01 -8.86 15.77
C LEU A 61 8.52 -9.08 16.01
N THR A 62 8.89 -10.04 16.86
CA THR A 62 10.30 -10.40 17.10
C THR A 62 10.76 -11.44 16.08
N LEU A 63 11.70 -11.07 15.21
CA LEU A 63 12.26 -11.96 14.19
C LEU A 63 12.95 -13.21 14.78
N SER A 64 12.72 -14.37 14.16
CA SER A 64 13.48 -15.60 14.41
C SER A 64 14.97 -15.43 14.05
N PRO A 65 15.89 -16.27 14.56
CA PRO A 65 17.30 -16.21 14.18
C PRO A 65 17.53 -16.31 12.67
N GLU A 66 16.77 -17.18 12.00
CA GLU A 66 16.81 -17.35 10.53
C GLU A 66 16.41 -16.06 9.80
N ARG A 67 15.34 -15.39 10.28
CA ARG A 67 14.89 -14.10 9.73
C ARG A 67 15.88 -12.97 9.99
N LYS A 68 16.61 -13.00 11.10
CA LYS A 68 17.68 -12.03 11.38
C LYS A 68 18.85 -12.21 10.41
N ALA A 69 19.29 -13.44 10.16
CA ALA A 69 20.32 -13.72 9.16
C ALA A 69 19.89 -13.29 7.73
N ILE A 70 18.62 -13.49 7.36
CA ILE A 70 18.06 -12.99 6.09
C ILE A 70 18.08 -11.46 6.04
N LEU A 71 17.65 -10.78 7.12
CA LEU A 71 17.69 -9.32 7.22
C LEU A 71 19.12 -8.78 7.12
N GLU A 72 20.08 -9.39 7.81
CA GLU A 72 21.50 -9.03 7.76
C GLU A 72 22.08 -9.13 6.34
N GLU A 73 21.65 -10.10 5.54
CA GLU A 73 22.06 -10.23 4.14
C GLU A 73 21.38 -9.22 3.22
N LEU A 74 20.06 -9.00 3.37
CA LEU A 74 19.33 -7.97 2.63
C LEU A 74 19.91 -6.57 2.90
N MET A 75 20.27 -6.28 4.16
CA MET A 75 20.86 -5.00 4.59
C MET A 75 22.24 -4.68 3.97
N LYS A 76 22.94 -5.66 3.38
CA LYS A 76 24.19 -5.45 2.61
C LYS A 76 23.93 -5.04 1.17
N GLN A 77 22.74 -5.34 0.65
CA GLN A 77 22.34 -5.14 -0.75
C GLN A 77 21.50 -3.86 -0.96
N ILE A 78 21.08 -3.22 0.13
CA ILE A 78 20.36 -1.93 0.12
C ILE A 78 21.33 -0.80 -0.24
N ILE A 79 20.99 -0.03 -1.28
CA ILE A 79 21.57 1.29 -1.53
C ILE A 79 21.04 2.23 -0.45
N ARG A 80 21.93 3.00 0.20
CA ARG A 80 21.55 3.91 1.29
C ARG A 80 21.46 5.34 0.76
N ILE A 81 20.27 5.73 0.34
CA ILE A 81 20.00 7.09 -0.14
C ILE A 81 20.14 8.12 1.01
N LYS A 82 20.72 9.29 0.73
CA LYS A 82 20.58 10.47 1.59
C LYS A 82 19.15 10.99 1.47
N LYS A 83 18.34 10.81 2.52
CA LYS A 83 16.98 11.35 2.57
C LYS A 83 17.01 12.88 2.72
N ASP A 84 16.43 13.55 1.75
CA ASP A 84 16.16 14.99 1.79
C ASP A 84 14.88 15.25 2.59
N LYS A 85 14.75 16.44 3.18
CA LYS A 85 13.53 16.89 3.86
C LYS A 85 12.96 18.05 3.08
N VAL A 86 11.91 17.81 2.30
CA VAL A 86 11.42 18.75 1.29
C VAL A 86 10.31 19.63 1.86
N GLN A 87 9.46 19.11 2.75
CA GLN A 87 8.41 19.86 3.43
C GLN A 87 8.63 19.95 4.95
N GLU A 88 8.43 21.15 5.49
CA GLU A 88 8.52 21.43 6.94
C GLU A 88 7.52 20.58 7.74
N ASP A 89 6.27 20.51 7.27
CA ASP A 89 5.21 19.69 7.86
C ASP A 89 5.42 18.18 7.68
N GLY A 90 6.23 17.71 6.74
CA GLY A 90 6.53 16.28 6.53
C GLY A 90 6.40 15.83 5.08
N ASP A 91 7.20 14.82 4.73
CA ASP A 91 7.22 14.25 3.38
C ASP A 91 6.31 13.01 3.23
N SER A 92 5.72 12.54 4.32
CA SER A 92 4.72 11.45 4.37
C SER A 92 3.67 11.67 5.47
N ILE A 93 2.54 10.92 5.39
CA ILE A 93 1.44 10.98 6.38
C ILE A 93 1.94 10.66 7.80
N ASP A 94 2.79 9.64 7.94
CA ASP A 94 3.49 9.30 9.21
C ASP A 94 4.17 10.52 9.83
N GLU A 95 4.97 11.25 9.05
CA GLU A 95 5.73 12.40 9.55
C GLU A 95 4.82 13.57 9.92
N ILE A 96 3.80 13.85 9.10
CA ILE A 96 2.81 14.91 9.35
C ILE A 96 2.08 14.62 10.66
N ASN A 97 1.53 13.41 10.81
CA ASN A 97 0.76 13.02 11.98
C ASN A 97 1.61 12.88 13.25
N GLU A 98 2.90 12.55 13.14
CA GLU A 98 3.85 12.62 14.27
C GLU A 98 4.15 14.06 14.69
N LYS A 99 4.36 14.98 13.73
CA LYS A 99 4.62 16.40 14.00
C LYS A 99 3.41 17.12 14.57
N LYS A 100 2.18 16.76 14.18
CA LYS A 100 0.94 17.18 14.86
C LYS A 100 0.68 16.43 16.18
N HIS A 101 1.48 15.40 16.48
CA HIS A 101 1.41 14.52 17.66
C HIS A 101 0.15 13.65 17.77
N ILE A 102 -0.60 13.47 16.68
CA ILE A 102 -1.85 12.69 16.66
C ILE A 102 -1.64 11.21 16.32
N ALA A 103 -0.52 10.85 15.69
CA ALA A 103 -0.24 9.46 15.25
C ALA A 103 -0.26 8.43 16.40
N GLU A 104 0.08 8.82 17.62
CA GLU A 104 -0.01 7.94 18.82
C GLU A 104 -1.46 7.72 19.31
N LEU A 105 -2.45 8.37 18.69
CA LEU A 105 -3.87 8.19 18.98
C LEU A 105 -4.57 7.42 17.84
N LEU A 106 -4.17 7.65 16.60
CA LEU A 106 -4.70 7.01 15.38
C LEU A 106 -4.07 5.64 15.13
N TYR A 107 -4.87 4.62 14.82
CA TYR A 107 -4.33 3.27 14.58
C TYR A 107 -3.59 3.22 13.25
N GLN A 108 -2.36 2.70 13.24
CA GLN A 108 -1.46 2.82 12.10
C GLN A 108 -1.34 4.27 11.62
N GLY A 109 -1.11 5.22 12.54
CA GLY A 109 -0.73 6.60 12.22
C GLY A 109 -1.85 7.53 11.73
N ASP A 110 -2.84 7.02 11.01
CA ASP A 110 -3.89 7.78 10.29
C ASP A 110 -5.30 7.14 10.38
N ILE A 111 -5.45 5.87 10.80
CA ILE A 111 -6.77 5.22 10.84
C ILE A 111 -7.53 5.54 12.13
N VAL A 112 -8.72 6.12 12.01
CA VAL A 112 -9.66 6.26 13.12
C VAL A 112 -10.49 4.97 13.28
N LEU A 113 -10.34 4.27 14.40
CA LEU A 113 -11.07 3.03 14.67
C LEU A 113 -12.42 3.28 15.36
N THR A 114 -13.46 2.59 14.90
CA THR A 114 -14.65 2.37 15.74
C THR A 114 -14.36 1.33 16.83
N LYS A 115 -15.13 1.38 17.93
CA LYS A 115 -15.06 0.38 19.02
C LYS A 115 -15.25 -1.07 18.52
N GLY A 116 -16.00 -1.27 17.43
CA GLY A 116 -16.15 -2.58 16.78
C GLY A 116 -14.84 -3.06 16.17
N GLN A 117 -14.29 -2.30 15.23
CA GLN A 117 -13.01 -2.63 14.56
C GLN A 117 -11.88 -2.84 15.58
N ALA A 118 -11.78 -1.98 16.61
CA ALA A 118 -10.80 -2.13 17.68
C ALA A 118 -10.94 -3.46 18.45
N ASN A 119 -12.15 -3.85 18.84
CA ASN A 119 -12.39 -5.15 19.48
C ASN A 119 -12.05 -6.32 18.55
N GLU A 120 -12.38 -6.23 17.27
CA GLU A 120 -12.08 -7.27 16.29
C GLU A 120 -10.58 -7.46 16.00
N ILE A 121 -9.77 -6.40 16.17
CA ILE A 121 -8.30 -6.49 16.09
C ILE A 121 -7.75 -7.09 17.40
N VAL A 122 -8.20 -6.59 18.55
CA VAL A 122 -7.85 -7.13 19.88
C VAL A 122 -8.10 -8.64 19.97
N GLU A 123 -9.26 -9.13 19.54
CA GLU A 123 -9.56 -10.57 19.52
C GLU A 123 -8.59 -11.39 18.65
N GLY A 124 -8.08 -10.82 17.55
CA GLY A 124 -7.07 -11.46 16.70
C GLY A 124 -5.68 -11.50 17.33
N ILE A 125 -5.36 -10.51 18.17
CA ILE A 125 -4.12 -10.46 18.95
C ILE A 125 -4.21 -11.42 20.15
N GLU A 126 -5.35 -11.48 20.83
CA GLU A 126 -5.51 -12.30 22.04
C GLU A 126 -5.51 -13.81 21.74
N LYS A 127 -6.19 -14.26 20.69
CA LYS A 127 -6.53 -15.69 20.52
C LYS A 127 -5.42 -16.58 19.95
N ASP A 128 -4.30 -16.02 19.52
CA ASP A 128 -3.13 -16.69 18.88
C ASP A 128 -3.42 -17.70 17.76
N GLY A 129 -4.66 -17.75 17.29
CA GLY A 129 -5.02 -18.52 16.10
C GLY A 129 -4.40 -17.90 14.86
N VAL A 130 -3.97 -18.76 13.96
CA VAL A 130 -3.98 -18.45 12.52
C VAL A 130 -5.46 -18.35 12.10
N ARG A 131 -6.03 -17.18 12.40
CA ARG A 131 -7.41 -16.71 12.16
C ARG A 131 -7.32 -15.23 11.72
N ASP A 132 -8.36 -14.59 11.15
CA ASP A 132 -8.21 -14.05 9.78
C ASP A 132 -8.65 -12.56 9.44
N LYS A 133 -7.84 -11.70 8.75
CA LYS A 133 -8.15 -10.38 8.06
C LYS A 133 -7.18 -9.87 6.89
N ARG A 134 -7.47 -9.90 5.55
CA ARG A 134 -6.45 -9.57 4.47
C ARG A 134 -6.09 -8.05 4.20
N GLN A 135 -6.15 -7.48 2.97
CA GLN A 135 -5.98 -6.03 2.65
C GLN A 135 -7.27 -5.14 2.53
N ALA A 136 -8.29 -5.45 1.70
CA ALA A 136 -9.58 -4.69 1.64
C ALA A 136 -10.71 -5.18 2.59
N PHE A 137 -11.25 -4.29 3.44
CA PHE A 137 -12.08 -4.51 4.65
C PHE A 137 -13.40 -5.29 4.50
N LYS A 138 -13.65 -6.25 5.39
CA LYS A 138 -14.82 -7.15 5.34
C LYS A 138 -15.21 -7.63 6.75
N ASP A 139 -15.60 -6.71 7.64
CA ASP A 139 -16.01 -7.03 9.02
C ASP A 139 -17.29 -7.89 9.10
N TYR A 140 -17.72 -8.23 10.31
CA TYR A 140 -18.96 -8.97 10.55
C TYR A 140 -20.25 -8.24 10.08
N ARG A 141 -20.17 -6.97 9.67
CA ARG A 141 -21.27 -6.20 9.09
C ARG A 141 -21.23 -6.19 7.57
N TYR A 142 -20.16 -6.64 6.92
CA TYR A 142 -20.05 -6.72 5.47
C TYR A 142 -21.22 -7.54 4.86
N PRO A 143 -21.86 -7.09 3.76
CA PRO A 143 -21.48 -5.98 2.87
C PRO A 143 -21.93 -4.59 3.32
N ASN A 144 -22.59 -4.43 4.46
CA ASN A 144 -23.15 -3.13 4.89
C ASN A 144 -22.11 -2.03 5.16
N ARG A 145 -20.81 -2.34 5.10
CA ARG A 145 -19.70 -1.38 5.17
C ARG A 145 -19.29 -0.76 3.83
N LEU A 146 -19.81 -1.28 2.72
CA LEU A 146 -19.61 -0.68 1.41
C LEU A 146 -20.50 0.55 1.24
N TRP A 147 -20.06 1.47 0.40
CA TRP A 147 -20.82 2.62 -0.08
C TRP A 147 -21.74 2.19 -1.23
N SER A 148 -22.90 1.61 -0.88
CA SER A 148 -23.82 0.95 -1.83
C SER A 148 -24.68 1.90 -2.68
N LYS A 149 -24.51 3.21 -2.54
CA LYS A 149 -25.21 4.27 -3.31
C LYS A 149 -24.23 5.33 -3.86
N GLY A 150 -22.94 5.00 -3.93
CA GLY A 150 -21.87 5.98 -4.07
C GLY A 150 -21.42 6.53 -2.72
N VAL A 151 -20.29 7.25 -2.75
CA VAL A 151 -19.67 7.93 -1.60
C VAL A 151 -20.15 9.37 -1.61
N HIS A 152 -21.18 9.68 -0.83
CA HIS A 152 -21.60 11.07 -0.63
C HIS A 152 -20.56 11.79 0.26
N TYR A 153 -20.27 13.05 -0.04
CA TYR A 153 -19.34 13.87 0.73
C TYR A 153 -19.74 15.35 0.69
N TYR A 154 -19.24 16.14 1.62
CA TYR A 154 -19.34 17.60 1.55
C TYR A 154 -18.14 18.27 2.24
N PHE A 155 -17.93 19.55 1.93
CA PHE A 155 -16.85 20.32 2.54
C PHE A 155 -17.34 21.19 3.70
N HIS A 156 -16.77 20.95 4.87
CA HIS A 156 -16.92 21.82 6.03
C HIS A 156 -16.36 23.23 5.75
N TYR A 157 -16.83 24.25 6.47
CA TYR A 157 -16.52 25.66 6.17
C TYR A 157 -15.02 26.01 6.26
N ASN A 158 -14.22 25.22 6.99
CA ASN A 158 -12.77 25.41 7.12
C ASN A 158 -11.93 24.69 6.06
N ALA A 159 -12.54 23.91 5.16
CA ALA A 159 -11.84 23.26 4.06
C ALA A 159 -11.36 24.30 3.04
N THR A 160 -10.04 24.48 2.95
CA THR A 160 -9.40 25.46 2.06
C THR A 160 -9.58 25.10 0.58
N PRO A 161 -9.43 26.05 -0.36
CA PRO A 161 -9.48 25.73 -1.79
C PRO A 161 -8.51 24.61 -2.21
N ALA A 162 -7.34 24.52 -1.56
CA ALA A 162 -6.39 23.43 -1.78
C ALA A 162 -6.95 22.08 -1.31
N VAL A 163 -7.51 21.99 -0.09
CA VAL A 163 -8.19 20.78 0.41
C VAL A 163 -9.34 20.35 -0.52
N LYS A 164 -10.14 21.30 -1.00
CA LYS A 164 -11.23 21.02 -1.95
C LYS A 164 -10.72 20.50 -3.30
N SER A 165 -9.62 21.08 -3.81
CA SER A 165 -8.97 20.63 -5.05
C SER A 165 -8.46 19.20 -4.93
N VAL A 166 -7.62 18.91 -3.92
CA VAL A 166 -6.97 17.60 -3.81
C VAL A 166 -7.95 16.48 -3.44
N PHE A 167 -8.99 16.77 -2.66
CA PHE A 167 -10.04 15.78 -2.39
C PHE A 167 -10.77 15.38 -3.67
N LYS A 168 -11.21 16.36 -4.49
CA LYS A 168 -11.90 16.05 -5.75
C LYS A 168 -11.01 15.27 -6.71
N LYS A 169 -9.76 15.70 -6.89
CA LYS A 169 -8.79 14.98 -7.73
C LYS A 169 -8.47 13.57 -7.20
N GLY A 170 -8.36 13.40 -5.89
CA GLY A 170 -8.16 12.09 -5.24
C GLY A 170 -9.38 11.17 -5.40
N ALA A 171 -10.59 11.73 -5.31
CA ALA A 171 -11.83 11.03 -5.60
C ALA A 171 -11.90 10.62 -7.08
N ASP A 172 -11.56 11.51 -8.01
CA ASP A 172 -11.53 11.22 -9.45
C ASP A 172 -10.53 10.11 -9.82
N LEU A 173 -9.39 10.01 -9.13
CA LEU A 173 -8.45 8.90 -9.32
C LEU A 173 -9.06 7.53 -9.02
N TRP A 174 -9.97 7.43 -8.04
CA TRP A 174 -10.74 6.21 -7.76
C TRP A 174 -11.98 6.09 -8.65
N GLN A 175 -12.73 7.17 -8.84
CA GLN A 175 -14.00 7.20 -9.56
C GLN A 175 -13.86 6.77 -11.02
N LYS A 176 -12.80 7.22 -11.71
CA LYS A 176 -12.57 6.94 -13.13
C LYS A 176 -12.42 5.44 -13.41
N ASP A 177 -11.57 4.75 -12.64
CA ASP A 177 -11.14 3.36 -12.85
C ASP A 177 -11.94 2.35 -12.00
N THR A 178 -13.07 2.76 -11.41
CA THR A 178 -13.95 1.88 -10.60
C THR A 178 -15.42 2.11 -10.91
N CYS A 179 -16.31 1.28 -10.35
CA CYS A 179 -17.76 1.56 -10.34
C CYS A 179 -18.21 2.43 -9.15
N ILE A 180 -17.29 3.04 -8.40
CA ILE A 180 -17.61 3.86 -7.22
C ILE A 180 -17.81 5.31 -7.67
N ASP A 181 -19.02 5.84 -7.47
CA ASP A 181 -19.33 7.25 -7.67
C ASP A 181 -19.03 8.07 -6.41
N PHE A 182 -18.58 9.31 -6.58
CA PHE A 182 -18.33 10.27 -5.50
C PHE A 182 -19.20 11.50 -5.71
N ILE A 183 -20.08 11.79 -4.75
CA ILE A 183 -21.21 12.71 -4.93
C ILE A 183 -21.11 13.85 -3.90
N GLU A 184 -21.07 15.10 -4.33
CA GLU A 184 -21.08 16.25 -3.40
C GLU A 184 -22.52 16.55 -2.94
N ASP A 185 -22.82 16.25 -1.67
CA ASP A 185 -24.16 16.19 -1.09
C ASP A 185 -24.05 16.28 0.45
N ASP A 186 -24.53 17.38 1.03
CA ASP A 186 -24.54 17.65 2.49
C ASP A 186 -25.87 17.27 3.18
N GLU A 187 -26.91 16.91 2.42
CA GLU A 187 -28.17 16.39 2.96
C GLU A 187 -28.13 14.85 3.11
N ALA A 188 -27.30 14.15 2.32
CA ALA A 188 -27.13 12.70 2.35
C ALA A 188 -26.97 12.13 3.78
N PRO A 189 -27.75 11.08 4.14
CA PRO A 189 -27.77 10.55 5.51
C PRO A 189 -26.49 9.78 5.88
N ASP A 190 -25.82 9.19 4.88
CA ASP A 190 -24.49 8.60 5.03
C ASP A 190 -23.53 9.42 4.16
N ARG A 191 -22.57 10.13 4.76
CA ARG A 191 -21.68 11.04 4.02
C ARG A 191 -20.34 11.27 4.71
N ILE A 192 -19.34 11.68 3.93
CA ILE A 192 -18.03 12.10 4.44
C ILE A 192 -18.01 13.63 4.62
N ARG A 193 -17.72 14.10 5.84
CA ARG A 193 -17.38 15.50 6.10
C ARG A 193 -15.89 15.70 5.85
N VAL A 194 -15.55 16.37 4.75
CA VAL A 194 -14.17 16.71 4.40
C VAL A 194 -13.83 18.06 5.01
N PHE A 195 -12.80 18.10 5.85
CA PHE A 195 -12.46 19.27 6.65
C PHE A 195 -10.96 19.37 6.93
N LYS A 196 -10.53 20.51 7.47
CA LYS A 196 -9.12 20.78 7.80
C LYS A 196 -8.91 20.79 9.32
N GLU A 197 -8.40 19.70 9.86
CA GLU A 197 -8.00 19.56 11.27
C GLU A 197 -6.48 19.39 11.36
N ASP A 198 -5.94 19.04 12.53
CA ASP A 198 -4.59 18.51 12.61
C ASP A 198 -4.49 17.15 11.88
N GLY A 199 -3.50 17.05 10.97
CA GLY A 199 -3.07 15.84 10.27
C GLY A 199 -3.98 15.30 9.17
N CYS A 200 -3.56 14.20 8.57
CA CYS A 200 -4.26 13.48 7.50
C CYS A 200 -4.80 12.18 8.11
N TRP A 201 -6.11 11.95 8.03
CA TRP A 201 -6.71 10.74 8.61
C TRP A 201 -8.13 10.48 8.15
N SER A 202 -8.56 9.23 8.30
CA SER A 202 -9.83 8.72 7.77
C SER A 202 -10.36 7.51 8.57
N TYR A 203 -11.61 7.14 8.33
CA TYR A 203 -12.24 5.92 8.87
C TYR A 203 -12.28 4.82 7.81
N ILE A 204 -12.16 3.55 8.24
CA ILE A 204 -12.25 2.42 7.30
C ILE A 204 -13.70 2.11 6.92
N GLY A 205 -14.04 2.32 5.65
CA GLY A 205 -15.35 2.03 5.07
C GLY A 205 -16.47 2.94 5.54
N ARG A 206 -17.71 2.63 5.13
CA ARG A 206 -18.91 3.33 5.56
C ARG A 206 -19.25 2.99 7.01
N LEU A 207 -19.40 4.00 7.86
CA LEU A 207 -19.84 3.84 9.25
C LEU A 207 -21.36 3.80 9.39
N GLY A 208 -22.04 4.60 8.57
CA GLY A 208 -23.45 4.98 8.73
C GLY A 208 -23.55 6.32 9.47
N GLY A 209 -24.31 7.27 8.92
CA GLY A 209 -24.28 8.67 9.36
C GLY A 209 -23.17 9.51 8.71
N GLU A 210 -22.97 10.72 9.23
CA GLU A 210 -21.82 11.56 8.91
C GLU A 210 -20.52 10.98 9.53
N GLN A 211 -19.45 10.90 8.74
CA GLN A 211 -18.12 10.49 9.20
C GLN A 211 -17.04 11.48 8.72
N ASP A 212 -16.05 11.77 9.56
CA ASP A 212 -14.99 12.74 9.26
C ASP A 212 -13.85 12.18 8.39
N LEU A 213 -13.27 13.04 7.55
CA LEU A 213 -11.98 12.81 6.87
C LEU A 213 -11.18 14.12 6.88
N SER A 214 -10.01 14.10 7.51
CA SER A 214 -9.15 15.29 7.65
C SER A 214 -8.10 15.36 6.55
N LEU A 215 -7.96 16.55 5.98
CA LEU A 215 -6.79 16.95 5.19
C LEU A 215 -6.21 18.23 5.81
N GLY A 216 -5.36 18.02 6.83
CA GLY A 216 -4.64 19.05 7.58
C GLY A 216 -3.52 19.75 6.81
N ASN A 217 -2.76 20.60 7.51
CA ASN A 217 -1.55 21.23 6.94
C ASN A 217 -0.51 20.16 6.58
N GLY A 218 -0.08 20.15 5.32
CA GLY A 218 0.84 19.17 4.73
C GLY A 218 0.12 18.05 3.95
N CYS A 219 -1.19 17.89 4.17
CA CYS A 219 -2.01 16.87 3.51
C CYS A 219 -2.53 17.31 2.13
N GLU A 220 -2.28 18.56 1.72
CA GLU A 220 -2.77 19.15 0.48
C GLU A 220 -2.05 18.62 -0.78
N THR A 221 -2.14 17.31 -1.01
CA THR A 221 -1.60 16.61 -2.18
C THR A 221 -2.61 15.57 -2.68
N VAL A 222 -2.67 15.34 -4.00
CA VAL A 222 -3.64 14.40 -4.58
C VAL A 222 -3.36 12.95 -4.15
N GLY A 223 -2.09 12.59 -3.93
CA GLY A 223 -1.71 11.27 -3.40
C GLY A 223 -2.20 11.03 -1.96
N ILE A 224 -2.01 11.99 -1.06
CA ILE A 224 -2.51 11.88 0.31
C ILE A 224 -4.05 11.85 0.32
N ALA A 225 -4.71 12.71 -0.44
CA ALA A 225 -6.17 12.68 -0.55
C ALA A 225 -6.69 11.34 -1.09
N ALA A 226 -6.02 10.75 -2.10
CA ALA A 226 -6.36 9.43 -2.62
C ALA A 226 -6.12 8.32 -1.58
N HIS A 227 -5.11 8.42 -0.71
CA HIS A 227 -4.86 7.49 0.39
C HIS A 227 -6.00 7.54 1.44
N GLU A 228 -6.37 8.72 1.93
CA GLU A 228 -7.45 8.88 2.91
C GLU A 228 -8.82 8.44 2.38
N ILE A 229 -9.05 8.68 1.07
CA ILE A 229 -10.22 8.15 0.37
C ILE A 229 -10.12 6.62 0.23
N GLY A 230 -8.93 6.07 0.03
CA GLY A 230 -8.64 4.63 0.05
C GLY A 230 -9.09 3.96 1.34
N HIS A 231 -8.82 4.57 2.50
CA HIS A 231 -9.39 4.15 3.78
C HIS A 231 -10.92 4.25 3.79
N ALA A 232 -11.48 5.39 3.39
CA ALA A 232 -12.92 5.63 3.38
C ALA A 232 -13.70 4.63 2.52
N ILE A 233 -13.14 4.16 1.40
CA ILE A 233 -13.73 3.10 0.56
C ILE A 233 -13.40 1.68 1.03
N GLY A 234 -12.47 1.49 1.97
CA GLY A 234 -12.31 0.24 2.73
C GLY A 234 -10.90 -0.39 2.73
N PHE A 235 -9.85 0.26 2.27
CA PHE A 235 -8.50 -0.31 2.35
C PHE A 235 -7.86 -0.16 3.73
N TRP A 236 -7.22 -1.24 4.20
CA TRP A 236 -6.19 -1.18 5.23
C TRP A 236 -4.81 -1.09 4.59
N HIS A 237 -3.82 -0.76 5.41
CA HIS A 237 -2.42 -0.75 5.01
C HIS A 237 -1.90 -2.07 4.45
N THR A 238 -1.17 -1.99 3.34
CA THR A 238 -0.55 -3.13 2.66
C THR A 238 0.56 -3.76 3.49
N HIS A 239 1.35 -2.95 4.22
CA HIS A 239 2.34 -3.48 5.16
C HIS A 239 1.71 -4.25 6.33
N ALA A 240 0.41 -4.11 6.56
CA ALA A 240 -0.32 -4.82 7.60
C ALA A 240 -0.86 -6.20 7.14
N ARG A 241 -0.75 -6.57 5.86
CA ARG A 241 -1.26 -7.84 5.31
C ARG A 241 -0.64 -9.08 5.97
N TYR A 242 -1.41 -10.16 6.07
CA TYR A 242 -0.95 -11.47 6.59
C TYR A 242 0.21 -12.09 5.83
N ASP A 243 0.26 -11.83 4.52
CA ASP A 243 1.30 -12.31 3.65
C ASP A 243 2.48 -11.33 3.58
N ARG A 244 2.46 -10.17 4.26
CA ARG A 244 3.52 -9.14 4.21
C ARG A 244 4.90 -9.70 4.53
N ASP A 245 5.01 -10.60 5.51
CA ASP A 245 6.27 -11.24 5.88
C ASP A 245 6.84 -12.16 4.77
N ARG A 246 6.09 -12.48 3.71
CA ARG A 246 6.59 -13.20 2.51
C ARG A 246 7.26 -12.26 1.50
N PHE A 247 7.07 -10.95 1.65
CA PHE A 247 7.45 -9.91 0.68
C PHE A 247 8.40 -8.88 1.27
N ILE A 248 8.21 -8.52 2.54
CA ILE A 248 9.11 -7.69 3.35
C ILE A 248 9.57 -8.47 4.59
N THR A 249 10.65 -8.00 5.21
CA THR A 249 11.11 -8.40 6.54
C THR A 249 11.09 -7.16 7.44
N PHE A 250 10.25 -7.20 8.48
CA PHE A 250 10.06 -6.10 9.42
C PHE A 250 11.09 -6.15 10.56
N ASN A 251 11.76 -5.03 10.83
CA ASN A 251 12.74 -4.92 11.92
C ASN A 251 12.24 -4.08 13.09
N SER A 252 11.60 -4.74 14.06
CA SER A 252 11.16 -4.14 15.32
C SER A 252 12.28 -3.47 16.14
N HIS A 253 13.56 -3.76 15.88
CA HIS A 253 14.67 -3.06 16.55
C HIS A 253 14.84 -1.61 16.08
N ASN A 254 14.43 -1.27 14.85
CA ASN A 254 14.59 0.09 14.29
C ASN A 254 13.38 1.01 14.56
N VAL A 255 12.27 0.47 15.09
CA VAL A 255 11.01 1.20 15.31
C VAL A 255 10.99 1.88 16.68
N LYS A 256 10.42 3.09 16.75
CA LYS A 256 10.16 3.81 18.01
C LYS A 256 9.42 2.91 19.00
N ARG A 257 9.92 2.78 20.23
CA ARG A 257 9.46 1.76 21.19
C ARG A 257 7.95 1.79 21.45
N ASP A 258 7.34 2.98 21.45
CA ASP A 258 5.91 3.21 21.71
C ASP A 258 5.02 3.06 20.44
N TRP A 259 5.60 2.73 19.28
CA TRP A 259 4.93 2.65 17.98
C TRP A 259 4.88 1.21 17.41
N LEU A 260 5.29 0.19 18.17
CA LEU A 260 5.30 -1.21 17.69
C LEU A 260 3.90 -1.74 17.34
N ASP A 261 2.84 -1.20 17.94
CA ASP A 261 1.44 -1.53 17.63
C ASP A 261 0.95 -0.98 16.28
N GLN A 262 1.69 -0.04 15.66
CA GLN A 262 1.39 0.46 14.31
C GLN A 262 1.74 -0.55 13.20
N PHE A 263 2.50 -1.61 13.53
CA PHE A 263 3.03 -2.60 12.57
C PHE A 263 2.46 -4.02 12.77
N ASP A 264 1.41 -4.17 13.58
CA ASP A 264 0.74 -5.45 13.78
C ASP A 264 0.07 -5.99 12.49
N ILE A 265 -0.21 -7.29 12.46
CA ILE A 265 -0.59 -8.04 11.26
C ILE A 265 -2.10 -8.33 11.22
N GLN A 266 -2.77 -7.81 10.20
CA GLN A 266 -4.06 -8.27 9.70
C GLN A 266 -3.86 -9.67 9.05
N THR A 267 -4.76 -10.64 9.23
CA THR A 267 -4.57 -12.08 8.93
C THR A 267 -5.31 -12.62 7.63
N PRO A 268 -5.88 -13.85 7.47
CA PRO A 268 -6.56 -14.24 6.20
C PRO A 268 -8.05 -13.94 5.77
N ALA A 269 -8.97 -13.17 6.42
CA ALA A 269 -10.42 -13.17 6.05
C ALA A 269 -11.49 -12.10 6.51
N THR A 270 -11.45 -11.36 7.63
CA THR A 270 -12.39 -10.19 7.89
C THR A 270 -12.08 -8.98 6.98
N ASN A 271 -11.46 -9.28 5.86
CA ASN A 271 -10.82 -8.42 4.90
C ASN A 271 -10.28 -9.39 3.79
N ASP A 272 -10.26 -9.02 2.50
CA ASP A 272 -9.86 -9.89 1.38
C ASP A 272 -8.79 -9.27 0.42
N ASN A 273 -7.93 -10.13 -0.16
CA ASN A 273 -6.92 -9.82 -1.19
C ASN A 273 -7.38 -10.28 -2.59
N TYR A 274 -8.47 -11.06 -2.69
CA TYR A 274 -9.00 -11.61 -3.94
C TYR A 274 -8.00 -12.43 -4.78
N GLY A 275 -7.01 -13.04 -4.10
CA GLY A 275 -5.92 -13.79 -4.75
C GLY A 275 -4.80 -12.93 -5.34
N ILE A 276 -4.87 -11.60 -5.19
CA ILE A 276 -3.89 -10.65 -5.68
C ILE A 276 -2.64 -10.68 -4.79
N THR A 277 -1.47 -10.67 -5.42
CA THR A 277 -0.16 -10.67 -4.74
C THR A 277 0.10 -9.33 -4.03
N TYR A 278 1.27 -9.19 -3.42
CA TYR A 278 1.71 -7.97 -2.76
C TYR A 278 2.30 -7.00 -3.77
N ASP A 279 1.90 -5.73 -3.70
CA ASP A 279 2.61 -4.65 -4.37
C ASP A 279 3.34 -3.77 -3.35
N TYR A 280 4.50 -3.30 -3.76
CA TYR A 280 5.45 -2.53 -2.97
C TYR A 280 5.24 -1.03 -3.23
N GLY A 281 4.84 -0.67 -4.46
CA GLY A 281 4.46 0.69 -4.85
C GLY A 281 2.97 0.98 -4.73
N ASN A 282 2.32 0.31 -3.80
CA ASN A 282 0.91 0.45 -3.42
C ASN A 282 0.70 1.75 -2.63
N ILE A 283 -0.40 2.49 -2.87
CA ILE A 283 -0.62 3.80 -2.22
C ILE A 283 -0.91 3.66 -0.72
N MET A 284 -1.48 2.54 -0.30
CA MET A 284 -1.66 2.15 1.10
C MET A 284 -0.43 1.45 1.69
N HIS A 285 0.79 1.67 1.20
CA HIS A 285 2.02 1.12 1.76
C HIS A 285 2.92 2.21 2.35
N TYR A 286 3.19 2.13 3.66
CA TYR A 286 4.18 2.92 4.39
C TYR A 286 5.57 2.96 3.74
N GLY A 287 6.35 4.00 4.07
CA GLY A 287 7.76 4.13 3.68
C GLY A 287 8.68 3.11 4.36
N ALA A 288 9.83 2.81 3.74
CA ALA A 288 10.80 1.86 4.29
C ALA A 288 11.32 2.23 5.68
N ASN A 289 11.32 3.52 6.04
CA ASN A 289 11.74 4.04 7.34
C ASN A 289 10.58 4.52 8.25
N SER A 290 9.30 4.26 7.93
CA SER A 290 8.18 4.69 8.78
C SER A 290 8.39 4.32 10.26
N ALA A 291 8.16 5.28 11.15
CA ALA A 291 8.42 5.20 12.60
C ALA A 291 9.86 4.83 13.03
N THR A 292 10.90 5.06 12.22
CA THR A 292 12.32 4.80 12.60
C THR A 292 12.79 5.69 13.74
N TRP A 293 13.55 5.14 14.70
CA TRP A 293 14.24 5.94 15.75
C TRP A 293 15.71 6.22 15.44
N ASN A 294 16.33 5.44 14.55
CA ASN A 294 17.77 5.46 14.28
C ASN A 294 18.13 5.76 12.81
N GLY A 295 17.15 6.13 11.98
CA GLY A 295 17.34 6.38 10.56
C GLY A 295 17.63 5.12 9.72
N GLN A 296 17.60 3.93 10.32
CA GLN A 296 17.66 2.65 9.59
C GLN A 296 16.24 2.21 9.19
N PRO A 297 16.07 1.46 8.09
CA PRO A 297 14.76 1.02 7.64
C PRO A 297 14.08 0.09 8.65
N THR A 298 12.78 0.30 8.83
CA THR A 298 11.91 -0.50 9.69
C THR A 298 11.26 -1.64 8.91
N MET A 299 11.14 -1.50 7.58
CA MET A 299 10.70 -2.54 6.66
C MET A 299 11.68 -2.68 5.50
N VAL A 300 12.14 -3.90 5.26
CA VAL A 300 13.09 -4.22 4.19
C VAL A 300 12.44 -5.17 3.18
N PRO A 301 12.30 -4.79 1.90
CA PRO A 301 11.93 -5.70 0.82
C PRO A 301 12.84 -6.92 0.72
N ASN A 302 12.22 -8.09 0.48
CA ASN A 302 12.94 -9.33 0.15
C ASN A 302 13.60 -9.27 -1.25
N ASP A 303 13.31 -8.22 -2.03
CA ASP A 303 14.06 -7.78 -3.20
C ASP A 303 14.50 -6.32 -2.97
N PRO A 304 15.75 -6.07 -2.54
CA PRO A 304 16.22 -4.75 -2.07
C PRO A 304 16.08 -3.58 -3.04
N LYS A 305 15.84 -3.83 -4.34
CA LYS A 305 15.60 -2.78 -5.34
C LYS A 305 14.20 -2.14 -5.26
N TYR A 306 13.38 -2.55 -4.29
CA TYR A 306 12.08 -1.94 -3.99
C TYR A 306 12.11 -0.97 -2.79
N MET A 307 13.29 -0.65 -2.23
CA MET A 307 13.45 0.18 -1.04
C MET A 307 12.76 1.55 -1.18
N GLU A 308 13.11 2.30 -2.21
CA GLU A 308 12.59 3.64 -2.51
C GLU A 308 11.15 3.59 -3.07
N THR A 309 10.65 2.38 -3.37
CA THR A 309 9.29 2.16 -3.90
C THR A 309 8.24 2.06 -2.78
N LEU A 310 8.65 1.67 -1.55
CA LEU A 310 7.79 1.69 -0.36
C LEU A 310 7.48 3.14 0.04
N GLY A 311 6.20 3.49 0.23
CA GLY A 311 5.76 4.88 0.47
C GLY A 311 5.11 5.57 -0.74
N SER A 312 4.84 4.84 -1.83
CA SER A 312 4.25 5.34 -3.07
C SER A 312 3.03 6.25 -2.85
N PRO A 313 2.97 7.46 -3.44
CA PRO A 313 1.76 8.28 -3.47
C PRO A 313 0.90 8.02 -4.73
N ILE A 314 1.12 6.91 -5.43
CA ILE A 314 0.49 6.57 -6.71
C ILE A 314 -0.30 5.27 -6.53
N ILE A 315 -1.60 5.30 -6.85
CA ILE A 315 -2.47 4.10 -6.83
C ILE A 315 -1.89 3.05 -7.77
N SER A 316 -1.55 1.88 -7.23
CA SER A 316 -1.06 0.75 -8.01
C SER A 316 -2.19 0.06 -8.78
N PHE A 317 -1.85 -0.55 -9.92
CA PHE A 317 -2.82 -1.33 -10.70
C PHE A 317 -3.46 -2.48 -9.89
N TYR A 318 -2.73 -3.04 -8.91
CA TYR A 318 -3.27 -4.05 -8.01
C TYR A 318 -4.28 -3.51 -6.99
N GLU A 319 -4.27 -2.21 -6.67
CA GLU A 319 -5.34 -1.58 -5.88
C GLU A 319 -6.59 -1.37 -6.71
N LEU A 320 -6.47 -0.88 -7.94
CA LEU A 320 -7.59 -0.78 -8.88
C LEU A 320 -8.25 -2.16 -9.10
N LEU A 321 -7.45 -3.21 -9.31
CA LEU A 321 -7.97 -4.58 -9.42
C LEU A 321 -8.63 -5.06 -8.11
N MET A 322 -8.07 -4.71 -6.94
CA MET A 322 -8.60 -5.15 -5.64
C MET A 322 -9.90 -4.44 -5.27
N ILE A 323 -9.99 -3.12 -5.45
CA ILE A 323 -11.19 -2.34 -5.10
C ILE A 323 -12.36 -2.67 -6.03
N ASN A 324 -12.10 -2.89 -7.33
CA ASN A 324 -13.12 -3.35 -8.27
C ASN A 324 -13.70 -4.70 -7.87
N LYS A 325 -12.87 -5.64 -7.40
CA LYS A 325 -13.34 -6.93 -6.86
C LYS A 325 -14.03 -6.79 -5.50
N HIS A 326 -13.63 -5.80 -4.70
CA HIS A 326 -14.22 -5.53 -3.40
C HIS A 326 -15.66 -4.99 -3.50
N TYR A 327 -15.90 -4.05 -4.41
CA TYR A 327 -17.25 -3.52 -4.69
C TYR A 327 -18.04 -4.39 -5.67
N GLY A 328 -17.39 -5.39 -6.29
CA GLY A 328 -18.02 -6.29 -7.27
C GLY A 328 -18.25 -5.64 -8.63
N CYS A 329 -17.53 -4.55 -8.94
CA CYS A 329 -17.55 -3.85 -10.21
C CYS A 329 -17.15 -4.75 -11.40
N ASP A 330 -16.39 -5.82 -11.15
CA ASP A 330 -16.04 -6.82 -12.16
C ASP A 330 -17.23 -7.68 -12.62
N LYS A 331 -18.40 -7.54 -11.99
CA LYS A 331 -19.68 -8.11 -12.44
C LYS A 331 -20.42 -7.25 -13.46
N ASN A 332 -20.04 -5.97 -13.61
CA ASN A 332 -20.66 -5.06 -14.57
C ASN A 332 -20.38 -5.46 -16.03
N CYS A 333 -19.33 -6.27 -16.26
CA CYS A 333 -18.79 -6.59 -17.57
C CYS A 333 -18.80 -8.11 -17.82
N PRO A 334 -19.82 -8.64 -18.54
CA PRO A 334 -19.89 -10.05 -18.91
C PRO A 334 -18.67 -10.47 -19.76
N PRO A 335 -17.94 -11.55 -19.42
CA PRO A 335 -16.70 -11.92 -20.11
C PRO A 335 -16.83 -12.19 -21.62
N ALA A 336 -18.03 -12.54 -22.10
CA ALA A 336 -18.32 -12.78 -23.51
C ALA A 336 -18.51 -11.50 -24.33
N GLU A 337 -18.90 -10.39 -23.69
CA GLU A 337 -19.16 -9.09 -24.32
C GLU A 337 -17.98 -8.13 -24.16
N SER A 338 -17.08 -8.43 -23.23
CA SER A 338 -16.00 -7.53 -22.78
C SER A 338 -14.72 -7.57 -23.61
N ALA A 339 -13.99 -6.46 -23.57
CA ALA A 339 -12.67 -6.29 -24.18
C ALA A 339 -11.65 -7.34 -23.71
N GLN A 340 -10.91 -7.90 -24.67
CA GLN A 340 -9.94 -8.98 -24.45
C GLN A 340 -8.55 -8.42 -24.09
N CYS A 341 -8.49 -7.78 -22.92
CA CYS A 341 -7.35 -7.01 -22.41
C CYS A 341 -6.01 -7.77 -22.44
N LYS A 342 -4.94 -7.06 -22.80
CA LYS A 342 -3.56 -7.56 -22.89
C LYS A 342 -2.74 -7.15 -21.66
N ASN A 343 -1.54 -7.70 -21.55
CA ASN A 343 -0.54 -7.39 -20.51
C ASN A 343 -1.05 -7.51 -19.05
N GLY A 344 -2.16 -8.22 -18.84
CA GLY A 344 -2.78 -8.42 -17.53
C GLY A 344 -3.76 -7.34 -17.08
N GLY A 345 -4.18 -6.43 -17.98
CA GLY A 345 -5.30 -5.51 -17.76
C GLY A 345 -6.66 -6.21 -17.58
N PHE A 346 -7.70 -5.47 -17.17
CA PHE A 346 -9.06 -5.99 -16.99
C PHE A 346 -10.13 -5.05 -17.57
N PRO A 347 -11.33 -5.53 -17.96
CA PRO A 347 -12.38 -4.69 -18.54
C PRO A 347 -12.78 -3.53 -17.63
N HIS A 348 -12.98 -2.35 -18.21
CA HIS A 348 -13.30 -1.14 -17.47
C HIS A 348 -14.77 -1.17 -16.98
N PRO A 349 -15.05 -1.03 -15.67
CA PRO A 349 -16.36 -1.34 -15.06
C PRO A 349 -17.48 -0.36 -15.44
N ARG A 350 -17.12 0.77 -16.06
CA ARG A 350 -18.04 1.77 -16.64
C ARG A 350 -18.16 1.68 -18.17
N ASN A 351 -17.32 0.90 -18.83
CA ASN A 351 -17.29 0.72 -20.29
C ASN A 351 -16.56 -0.58 -20.65
N CYS A 352 -17.30 -1.68 -20.80
CA CYS A 352 -16.70 -3.00 -21.00
C CYS A 352 -15.94 -3.18 -22.33
N GLN A 353 -16.02 -2.20 -23.25
CA GLN A 353 -15.27 -2.19 -24.50
C GLN A 353 -13.85 -1.59 -24.35
N THR A 354 -13.49 -1.06 -23.18
CA THR A 354 -12.13 -0.61 -22.86
C THR A 354 -11.55 -1.38 -21.66
N CYS A 355 -10.24 -1.25 -21.44
CA CYS A 355 -9.52 -1.93 -20.37
C CYS A 355 -8.85 -0.93 -19.42
N ILE A 356 -8.80 -1.27 -18.13
CA ILE A 356 -7.90 -0.67 -17.15
C ILE A 356 -6.55 -1.39 -17.27
N CYS A 357 -5.47 -0.60 -17.32
CA CYS A 357 -4.15 -1.07 -17.73
C CYS A 357 -3.08 -0.92 -16.63
N PRO A 358 -2.11 -1.85 -16.55
CA PRO A 358 -0.94 -1.69 -15.68
C PRO A 358 -0.11 -0.44 -15.98
N SER A 359 0.64 0.04 -14.98
CA SER A 359 1.56 1.18 -15.17
C SER A 359 2.47 0.96 -16.39
N GLY A 360 2.55 1.96 -17.26
CA GLY A 360 3.32 1.87 -18.51
C GLY A 360 2.64 1.14 -19.67
N TYR A 361 1.37 0.73 -19.56
CA TYR A 361 0.55 0.18 -20.65
C TYR A 361 -0.74 0.99 -20.84
N GLY A 362 -1.25 1.06 -22.07
CA GLY A 362 -2.43 1.83 -22.42
C GLY A 362 -3.00 1.46 -23.78
N GLY A 363 -3.85 2.34 -24.33
CA GLY A 363 -4.73 2.01 -25.46
C GLY A 363 -5.90 1.11 -25.04
N THR A 364 -6.90 0.96 -25.90
CA THR A 364 -8.18 0.28 -25.61
C THR A 364 -8.02 -1.11 -24.99
N LEU A 365 -6.97 -1.86 -25.40
CA LEU A 365 -6.71 -3.23 -24.97
C LEU A 365 -5.45 -3.38 -24.10
N CYS A 366 -4.87 -2.30 -23.59
CA CYS A 366 -3.59 -2.31 -22.86
C CYS A 366 -2.39 -2.84 -23.67
N ASP A 367 -2.46 -2.74 -25.00
CA ASP A 367 -1.49 -3.25 -25.97
C ASP A 367 -0.58 -2.16 -26.56
N GLN A 368 -0.71 -0.92 -26.10
CA GLN A 368 0.00 0.26 -26.60
C GLN A 368 0.76 0.98 -25.47
N LYS A 369 1.74 1.81 -25.85
CA LYS A 369 2.34 2.79 -24.94
C LYS A 369 1.25 3.79 -24.51
N PRO A 370 1.16 4.19 -23.22
CA PRO A 370 0.26 5.26 -22.82
C PRO A 370 0.49 6.56 -23.62
N ALA A 371 -0.61 7.29 -23.82
CA ALA A 371 -0.62 8.61 -24.45
C ALA A 371 0.09 9.66 -23.56
N GLY A 372 0.29 10.86 -24.11
CA GLY A 372 1.13 11.89 -23.50
C GLY A 372 2.60 11.76 -23.90
N CYS A 373 3.50 12.32 -23.09
CA CYS A 373 4.92 12.39 -23.40
C CYS A 373 5.66 11.05 -23.32
N GLY A 374 6.90 11.05 -23.81
CA GLY A 374 7.75 9.88 -23.97
C GLY A 374 7.47 9.05 -25.24
N THR A 375 8.41 8.19 -25.61
CA THR A 375 8.47 7.55 -26.94
C THR A 375 8.81 6.05 -26.88
N THR A 376 8.74 5.36 -28.01
CA THR A 376 9.25 3.97 -28.15
C THR A 376 10.67 4.00 -28.72
N TYR A 377 11.55 3.20 -28.12
CA TYR A 377 12.94 3.01 -28.53
C TYR A 377 13.20 1.55 -28.88
N GLU A 378 13.85 1.28 -30.01
CA GLU A 378 14.28 -0.08 -30.39
C GLU A 378 15.70 -0.35 -29.91
N ALA A 379 15.88 -1.38 -29.08
CA ALA A 379 17.16 -1.80 -28.53
C ALA A 379 18.02 -2.57 -29.55
N THR A 380 19.33 -2.53 -29.33
CA THR A 380 20.38 -3.23 -30.09
C THR A 380 21.36 -3.87 -29.11
N THR A 381 22.25 -4.76 -29.56
CA THR A 381 23.38 -5.23 -28.73
C THR A 381 24.24 -4.08 -28.22
N GLU A 382 24.42 -3.07 -29.07
CA GLU A 382 25.17 -1.86 -28.74
C GLU A 382 24.40 -0.97 -27.76
N PRO A 383 25.07 -0.45 -26.70
CA PRO A 383 24.47 0.48 -25.76
C PRO A 383 23.93 1.74 -26.43
N LYS A 384 22.63 1.96 -26.33
CA LYS A 384 21.97 3.24 -26.63
C LYS A 384 21.68 3.99 -25.33
N LYS A 385 21.46 5.30 -25.44
CA LYS A 385 21.03 6.16 -24.32
C LYS A 385 19.82 6.99 -24.72
N PHE A 386 19.00 7.34 -23.72
CA PHE A 386 18.10 8.49 -23.80
C PHE A 386 18.16 9.32 -22.52
N ARG A 387 17.84 10.60 -22.64
CA ARG A 387 17.80 11.58 -21.55
C ARG A 387 16.45 12.25 -21.54
N ASP A 388 15.81 12.30 -20.39
CA ASP A 388 14.48 12.85 -20.17
C ASP A 388 14.52 14.04 -19.20
N VAL A 389 13.52 14.93 -19.30
CA VAL A 389 13.26 16.04 -18.39
C VAL A 389 11.75 16.18 -18.18
N VAL A 390 11.28 15.88 -16.96
CA VAL A 390 9.86 15.95 -16.60
C VAL A 390 9.63 17.10 -15.61
N GLY A 391 8.49 17.77 -15.72
CA GLY A 391 8.12 18.92 -14.90
C GLY A 391 8.44 20.28 -15.56
N ASN A 392 8.12 21.35 -14.84
CA ASN A 392 8.16 22.72 -15.35
C ASN A 392 9.07 23.61 -14.46
N LYS A 393 10.19 24.08 -15.02
CA LYS A 393 11.12 24.99 -14.33
C LYS A 393 10.47 26.31 -13.91
N ASN A 394 9.46 26.78 -14.64
CA ASN A 394 8.77 28.03 -14.38
C ASN A 394 7.70 27.89 -13.28
N ALA A 395 7.39 26.67 -12.82
CA ALA A 395 6.50 26.43 -11.68
C ALA A 395 7.19 26.67 -10.32
N GLY A 396 8.50 26.98 -10.30
CA GLY A 396 9.27 27.24 -9.09
C GLY A 396 9.60 26.00 -8.28
N GLN A 397 10.07 26.23 -7.05
CA GLN A 397 10.55 25.20 -6.10
C GLN A 397 9.52 24.93 -4.98
N ARG A 398 8.26 24.72 -5.37
CA ARG A 398 7.21 24.21 -4.48
C ARG A 398 6.61 22.95 -5.11
N PRO A 399 6.23 21.92 -4.32
CA PRO A 399 5.48 20.78 -4.85
C PRO A 399 4.14 21.26 -5.44
N ARG A 400 3.85 20.85 -6.68
CA ARG A 400 2.52 20.95 -7.29
C ARG A 400 1.60 19.91 -6.63
N GLU A 401 0.29 20.12 -6.61
CA GLU A 401 -0.65 19.14 -6.05
C GLU A 401 -0.70 17.83 -6.85
N ASP A 402 -0.58 17.94 -8.18
CA ASP A 402 -0.56 16.86 -9.18
C ASP A 402 0.85 16.43 -9.60
N MET A 403 0.96 15.26 -10.24
CA MET A 403 2.16 14.77 -10.93
C MET A 403 2.00 14.80 -12.45
N ASP A 404 3.05 15.26 -13.14
CA ASP A 404 3.27 15.01 -14.56
C ASP A 404 3.85 13.60 -14.75
N PHE A 405 3.47 12.91 -15.83
CA PHE A 405 3.96 11.57 -16.19
C PHE A 405 4.36 11.50 -17.67
N CYS A 406 5.54 10.94 -17.95
CA CYS A 406 5.96 10.55 -19.30
C CYS A 406 6.20 9.04 -19.37
N TYR A 407 5.83 8.44 -20.49
CA TYR A 407 5.83 6.98 -20.67
C TYR A 407 6.70 6.60 -21.85
N TYR A 408 7.68 5.74 -21.61
CA TYR A 408 8.61 5.23 -22.62
C TYR A 408 8.54 3.72 -22.70
N TRP A 409 8.74 3.19 -23.89
CA TRP A 409 8.90 1.75 -24.12
C TRP A 409 10.26 1.49 -24.74
N ILE A 410 11.08 0.63 -24.13
CA ILE A 410 12.23 0.03 -24.79
C ILE A 410 11.76 -1.33 -25.33
N LYS A 411 11.85 -1.53 -26.64
CA LYS A 411 11.49 -2.78 -27.33
C LYS A 411 12.72 -3.52 -27.83
N ALA A 412 12.57 -4.82 -28.03
CA ALA A 412 13.53 -5.71 -28.66
C ALA A 412 12.76 -6.83 -29.42
N PRO A 413 13.42 -7.58 -30.31
CA PRO A 413 12.83 -8.78 -30.92
C PRO A 413 12.34 -9.78 -29.88
N GLU A 414 11.29 -10.54 -30.20
CA GLU A 414 10.72 -11.52 -29.27
C GLU A 414 11.76 -12.55 -28.79
N GLY A 415 11.67 -12.97 -27.53
CA GLY A 415 12.68 -13.81 -26.87
C GLY A 415 13.95 -13.08 -26.42
N SER A 416 14.18 -11.83 -26.84
CA SER A 416 15.30 -11.01 -26.37
C SER A 416 15.08 -10.51 -24.94
N ARG A 417 16.19 -10.30 -24.21
CA ARG A 417 16.21 -9.61 -22.92
C ARG A 417 16.87 -8.24 -23.06
N ILE A 418 16.39 -7.26 -22.32
CA ILE A 418 16.86 -5.88 -22.35
C ILE A 418 17.55 -5.58 -21.01
N GLU A 419 18.82 -5.19 -21.06
CA GLU A 419 19.52 -4.56 -19.95
C GLU A 419 19.21 -3.05 -19.97
N VAL A 420 18.85 -2.51 -18.81
CA VAL A 420 18.55 -1.10 -18.58
C VAL A 420 19.42 -0.63 -17.41
N LYS A 421 20.16 0.45 -17.59
CA LYS A 421 21.07 1.03 -16.60
C LYS A 421 20.79 2.52 -16.40
N ILE A 422 20.66 2.93 -15.13
CA ILE A 422 20.56 4.35 -14.77
C ILE A 422 21.94 4.99 -14.91
N THR A 423 22.05 6.08 -15.68
CA THR A 423 23.32 6.78 -15.92
C THR A 423 23.35 8.24 -15.44
N ALA A 424 22.20 8.86 -15.18
CA ALA A 424 22.11 10.13 -14.44
C ALA A 424 20.73 10.31 -13.80
N LEU A 425 20.70 11.02 -12.66
CA LEU A 425 19.50 11.36 -11.89
C LEU A 425 19.63 12.77 -11.29
N SER A 426 18.51 13.43 -11.03
CA SER A 426 18.43 14.63 -10.20
C SER A 426 18.74 14.34 -8.71
N HIS A 427 18.89 15.39 -7.91
CA HIS A 427 19.25 15.35 -6.50
C HIS A 427 18.37 16.32 -5.67
N GLY A 428 18.42 16.23 -4.34
CA GLY A 428 17.80 17.21 -3.44
C GLY A 428 16.30 17.01 -3.17
N LEU A 429 15.77 15.83 -3.53
CA LEU A 429 14.35 15.44 -3.40
C LEU A 429 14.19 13.95 -3.02
N ALA A 430 15.27 13.27 -2.61
CA ALA A 430 15.28 11.82 -2.41
C ALA A 430 14.53 11.44 -1.11
N THR A 431 13.44 10.68 -1.22
CA THR A 431 12.48 10.41 -0.13
C THR A 431 11.82 9.04 -0.33
N ASP A 432 11.36 8.39 0.76
CA ASP A 432 10.65 7.09 0.67
C ASP A 432 9.39 7.23 -0.19
N GLY A 433 9.19 6.29 -1.12
CA GLY A 433 8.08 6.30 -2.08
C GLY A 433 8.34 7.12 -3.34
N CYS A 434 9.47 7.83 -3.38
CA CYS A 434 9.82 8.81 -4.39
C CYS A 434 8.67 9.82 -4.69
N PRO A 435 8.10 10.51 -3.67
CA PRO A 435 6.87 11.28 -3.81
C PRO A 435 6.98 12.59 -4.60
N TYR A 436 8.19 13.13 -4.83
CA TYR A 436 8.35 14.40 -5.57
C TYR A 436 8.65 14.21 -7.06
N TRP A 437 9.33 13.12 -7.40
CA TRP A 437 9.69 12.72 -8.75
C TRP A 437 10.31 11.32 -8.70
N GLY A 438 10.43 10.66 -9.85
CA GLY A 438 11.23 9.44 -9.94
C GLY A 438 11.17 8.79 -11.32
N VAL A 439 11.77 7.59 -11.42
CA VAL A 439 11.66 6.69 -12.55
C VAL A 439 11.25 5.29 -12.12
N GLU A 440 10.14 4.79 -12.63
CA GLU A 440 9.67 3.40 -12.48
C GLU A 440 10.15 2.56 -13.67
N ILE A 441 10.81 1.43 -13.40
CA ILE A 441 11.38 0.53 -14.42
C ILE A 441 10.78 -0.88 -14.27
N LYS A 442 10.08 -1.35 -15.29
CA LYS A 442 9.28 -2.60 -15.23
C LYS A 442 9.93 -3.77 -15.97
N THR A 443 10.85 -4.46 -15.28
CA THR A 443 11.63 -5.60 -15.83
C THR A 443 11.09 -7.00 -15.46
N HIS A 444 9.95 -7.11 -14.80
CA HIS A 444 9.43 -8.35 -14.21
C HIS A 444 8.62 -9.22 -15.18
N GLU A 445 8.45 -10.51 -14.85
CA GLU A 445 7.59 -11.44 -15.59
C GLU A 445 6.11 -11.03 -15.48
N ASP A 446 5.70 -10.56 -14.31
CA ASP A 446 4.35 -10.06 -14.04
C ASP A 446 4.29 -8.52 -14.18
N GLN A 447 3.94 -8.06 -15.39
CA GLN A 447 3.86 -6.64 -15.74
C GLN A 447 2.71 -5.88 -15.06
N ARG A 448 1.83 -6.57 -14.31
CA ARG A 448 0.76 -5.93 -13.52
C ARG A 448 1.28 -5.23 -12.27
N ARG A 449 2.37 -5.76 -11.68
CA ARG A 449 3.04 -5.23 -10.49
C ARG A 449 3.72 -3.89 -10.80
N THR A 450 3.77 -3.00 -9.82
CA THR A 450 4.57 -1.77 -9.89
C THR A 450 6.05 -2.11 -10.10
N GLY A 451 6.71 -1.38 -10.99
CA GLY A 451 8.15 -1.54 -11.23
C GLY A 451 9.01 -1.09 -10.05
N TYR A 452 10.32 -1.30 -10.15
CA TYR A 452 11.27 -0.68 -9.23
C TYR A 452 11.27 0.84 -9.45
N ARG A 453 11.23 1.63 -8.38
CA ARG A 453 11.33 3.10 -8.45
C ARG A 453 12.64 3.61 -7.87
N PHE A 454 13.18 4.64 -8.51
CA PHE A 454 14.44 5.29 -8.16
C PHE A 454 14.30 6.82 -8.25
N CYS A 455 14.94 7.54 -7.33
CA CYS A 455 14.87 9.01 -7.22
C CYS A 455 16.03 9.65 -6.45
N ALA A 456 17.11 8.90 -6.19
CA ALA A 456 18.28 9.36 -5.47
C ALA A 456 19.53 9.32 -6.37
N PRO A 457 20.49 10.26 -6.23
CA PRO A 457 21.73 10.21 -7.00
C PRO A 457 22.57 8.96 -6.70
N GLU A 458 22.38 8.32 -5.54
CA GLU A 458 22.98 7.03 -5.17
C GLU A 458 22.48 5.84 -6.02
N ASP A 459 21.33 5.97 -6.71
CA ASP A 459 20.80 4.94 -7.62
C ASP A 459 21.53 4.92 -8.98
N VAL A 460 22.40 5.91 -9.25
CA VAL A 460 23.16 5.99 -10.52
C VAL A 460 24.14 4.82 -10.61
N GLY A 461 23.98 4.03 -11.67
CA GLY A 461 24.70 2.77 -11.87
C GLY A 461 23.85 1.52 -11.69
N VAL A 462 22.69 1.61 -11.03
CA VAL A 462 21.72 0.50 -10.92
C VAL A 462 21.42 -0.04 -12.31
N THR A 463 21.52 -1.37 -12.44
CA THR A 463 21.37 -2.10 -13.71
C THR A 463 20.36 -3.23 -13.52
N LEU A 464 19.39 -3.31 -14.42
CA LEU A 464 18.26 -4.23 -14.40
C LEU A 464 18.21 -5.00 -15.72
N VAL A 465 17.82 -6.27 -15.71
CA VAL A 465 17.67 -7.07 -16.94
C VAL A 465 16.28 -7.67 -17.00
N SER A 466 15.53 -7.33 -18.05
CA SER A 466 14.15 -7.75 -18.25
C SER A 466 13.97 -9.27 -18.36
N THR A 467 12.74 -9.73 -18.12
CA THR A 467 12.26 -11.05 -18.55
C THR A 467 11.47 -10.99 -19.86
N SER A 468 11.01 -9.81 -20.25
CA SER A 468 10.22 -9.50 -21.45
C SER A 468 11.05 -8.75 -22.51
N ASN A 469 10.67 -8.85 -23.78
CA ASN A 469 11.26 -8.07 -24.87
C ASN A 469 10.70 -6.63 -24.97
N ILE A 470 9.85 -6.22 -24.02
CA ILE A 470 9.40 -4.83 -23.84
C ILE A 470 9.64 -4.45 -22.38
N VAL A 471 10.27 -3.30 -22.16
CA VAL A 471 10.44 -2.68 -20.84
C VAL A 471 9.77 -1.30 -20.86
N PRO A 472 8.64 -1.13 -20.15
CA PRO A 472 8.14 0.20 -19.83
C PRO A 472 9.05 0.91 -18.83
N ILE A 473 9.33 2.18 -19.13
CA ILE A 473 9.93 3.15 -18.22
C ILE A 473 8.88 4.26 -18.02
N ILE A 474 8.56 4.59 -16.77
CA ILE A 474 7.64 5.69 -16.44
C ILE A 474 8.41 6.72 -15.62
N THR A 475 8.57 7.93 -16.15
CA THR A 475 9.19 9.06 -15.44
C THR A 475 8.09 10.01 -14.99
N TYR A 476 8.23 10.55 -13.78
CA TYR A 476 7.20 11.41 -13.19
C TYR A 476 7.78 12.51 -12.32
N ASN A 477 7.06 13.62 -12.19
CA ASN A 477 7.52 14.81 -11.45
C ASN A 477 6.34 15.66 -10.95
N ARG A 478 6.44 16.17 -9.71
CA ARG A 478 5.59 17.25 -9.16
C ARG A 478 6.38 18.44 -8.58
N PHE A 479 7.70 18.51 -8.77
CA PHE A 479 8.55 19.56 -8.20
C PHE A 479 9.54 20.09 -9.24
N TYR A 480 9.54 21.42 -9.48
CA TYR A 480 10.41 22.08 -10.47
C TYR A 480 10.38 21.30 -11.81
N ALA A 481 11.56 21.01 -12.39
CA ALA A 481 11.75 19.95 -13.37
C ALA A 481 12.98 19.10 -13.01
N THR A 482 12.90 17.78 -13.17
CA THR A 482 13.98 16.82 -12.86
C THR A 482 14.47 16.08 -14.10
N THR A 483 15.64 15.45 -14.03
CA THR A 483 16.28 14.73 -15.14
C THR A 483 16.48 13.26 -14.81
N VAL A 484 16.30 12.41 -15.83
CA VAL A 484 16.72 10.99 -15.83
C VAL A 484 17.55 10.75 -17.09
N GLU A 485 18.64 10.00 -16.99
CA GLU A 485 19.32 9.41 -18.15
C GLU A 485 19.38 7.88 -17.99
N ILE A 486 18.96 7.18 -19.04
CA ILE A 486 18.90 5.72 -19.12
C ILE A 486 19.75 5.24 -20.28
N GLN A 487 20.64 4.30 -20.00
CA GLN A 487 21.31 3.47 -21.00
C GLN A 487 20.55 2.14 -21.15
N TYR A 488 20.45 1.63 -22.38
CA TYR A 488 19.76 0.37 -22.67
C TYR A 488 20.42 -0.41 -23.81
N ARG A 489 20.31 -1.74 -23.76
CA ARG A 489 20.73 -2.67 -24.84
C ARG A 489 20.03 -4.03 -24.73
N ILE A 490 20.05 -4.79 -25.82
CA ILE A 490 19.80 -6.23 -25.81
C ILE A 490 20.98 -6.93 -25.14
N VAL A 491 20.69 -7.90 -24.27
CA VAL A 491 21.69 -8.83 -23.73
C VAL A 491 21.30 -10.28 -24.06
N PRO A 492 22.28 -11.20 -24.19
CA PRO A 492 22.00 -12.59 -24.53
C PRO A 492 20.98 -13.22 -23.57
N GLY A 493 19.91 -13.79 -24.13
CA GLY A 493 19.00 -14.63 -23.39
C GLY A 493 19.72 -15.87 -22.90
N SER A 494 19.75 -16.10 -21.58
CA SER A 494 20.15 -17.38 -21.02
C SER A 494 19.18 -18.45 -21.51
N SER A 495 19.61 -19.30 -22.44
CA SER A 495 18.82 -20.39 -23.05
C SER A 495 18.57 -21.57 -22.09
N SER A 496 18.30 -21.25 -20.82
CA SER A 496 17.82 -22.17 -19.80
C SER A 496 16.31 -22.41 -19.92
N SER A 497 15.81 -22.51 -21.15
CA SER A 497 14.49 -23.07 -21.48
C SER A 497 14.52 -24.60 -21.29
N LYS A 498 14.83 -25.04 -20.06
CA LYS A 498 14.16 -26.23 -19.55
C LYS A 498 12.66 -25.93 -19.69
N PRO A 499 11.85 -26.79 -20.30
CA PRO A 499 10.42 -26.57 -20.36
C PRO A 499 9.91 -26.33 -18.93
N LYS A 500 9.27 -25.18 -18.68
CA LYS A 500 8.30 -25.10 -17.58
C LYS A 500 7.33 -26.26 -17.85
N PRO A 501 7.14 -27.21 -16.91
CA PRO A 501 6.18 -28.28 -17.13
C PRO A 501 4.84 -27.68 -17.53
N LEU A 502 4.22 -28.20 -18.60
CA LEU A 502 2.85 -27.81 -18.95
C LEU A 502 1.97 -27.94 -17.70
N PRO A 503 1.12 -26.95 -17.38
CA PRO A 503 0.26 -27.01 -16.21
C PRO A 503 -0.49 -28.34 -16.19
N GLN A 504 -0.19 -29.20 -15.20
CA GLN A 504 -0.79 -30.52 -15.15
C GLN A 504 -2.29 -30.38 -14.85
N ALA A 505 -3.10 -30.53 -15.91
CA ALA A 505 -4.56 -30.41 -15.84
C ALA A 505 -5.20 -31.31 -14.76
N ASN A 506 -4.51 -32.39 -14.39
CA ASN A 506 -4.93 -33.36 -13.38
C ASN A 506 -4.23 -33.18 -12.01
N CYS A 507 -3.77 -31.97 -11.66
CA CYS A 507 -3.30 -31.69 -10.29
C CYS A 507 -4.46 -31.69 -9.27
N VAL A 508 -4.80 -32.89 -8.79
CA VAL A 508 -5.84 -33.15 -7.79
C VAL A 508 -5.23 -34.01 -6.68
N ASP A 509 -5.52 -33.69 -5.42
CA ASP A 509 -5.08 -34.52 -4.31
C ASP A 509 -5.83 -35.85 -4.27
N ASN A 510 -5.16 -36.93 -3.84
CA ASN A 510 -5.82 -38.21 -3.62
C ASN A 510 -6.86 -38.08 -2.50
N GLN A 511 -7.97 -38.83 -2.57
CA GLN A 511 -9.02 -38.81 -1.55
C GLN A 511 -8.50 -39.05 -0.11
N LYS A 512 -7.41 -39.82 0.04
CA LYS A 512 -6.77 -40.08 1.35
C LYS A 512 -5.96 -38.89 1.89
N CYS A 513 -5.65 -37.88 1.07
CA CYS A 513 -4.81 -36.74 1.44
C CYS A 513 -5.36 -35.97 2.65
N ALA A 514 -6.66 -35.66 2.66
CA ALA A 514 -7.30 -34.90 3.73
C ALA A 514 -7.21 -35.57 5.11
N LEU A 515 -7.12 -36.91 5.16
CA LEU A 515 -6.87 -37.66 6.39
C LEU A 515 -5.39 -37.64 6.78
N LEU A 516 -4.49 -37.85 5.81
CA LEU A 516 -3.03 -37.87 6.03
C LEU A 516 -2.48 -36.53 6.53
N THR A 517 -2.92 -35.41 5.95
CA THR A 517 -2.47 -34.07 6.35
C THR A 517 -2.96 -33.70 7.74
N ARG A 518 -4.24 -33.97 8.05
CA ARG A 518 -4.83 -33.75 9.39
C ARG A 518 -4.20 -34.61 10.50
N THR A 519 -3.83 -35.86 10.21
CA THR A 519 -3.41 -36.82 11.27
C THR A 519 -1.91 -37.02 11.40
N ARG A 520 -1.10 -36.72 10.37
CA ARG A 520 0.34 -37.06 10.33
C ARG A 520 1.26 -35.93 9.84
N ASN A 521 0.77 -34.68 9.76
CA ASN A 521 1.53 -33.53 9.23
C ASN A 521 2.23 -33.85 7.89
N PHE A 522 1.50 -34.55 7.00
CA PHE A 522 2.07 -35.37 5.93
C PHE A 522 3.05 -34.63 4.99
N CYS A 523 2.76 -33.38 4.62
CA CYS A 523 3.63 -32.58 3.76
C CYS A 523 4.99 -32.27 4.39
N ASN A 524 5.02 -31.97 5.69
CA ASN A 524 6.22 -31.55 6.42
C ASN A 524 6.96 -32.71 7.09
N SER A 525 6.34 -33.89 7.15
CA SER A 525 6.93 -35.09 7.72
C SER A 525 8.17 -35.54 6.93
N LYS A 526 9.22 -35.93 7.67
CA LYS A 526 10.45 -36.55 7.13
C LYS A 526 10.32 -38.06 6.92
N VAL A 527 9.21 -38.67 7.36
CA VAL A 527 8.95 -40.12 7.25
C VAL A 527 8.47 -40.51 5.84
N PHE A 528 7.85 -39.57 5.11
CA PHE A 528 7.38 -39.78 3.76
C PHE A 528 8.32 -39.12 2.75
N THR A 529 8.65 -39.82 1.67
CA THR A 529 9.48 -39.27 0.59
C THR A 529 8.72 -38.22 -0.22
N GLU A 530 9.46 -37.31 -0.87
CA GLU A 530 8.88 -36.31 -1.77
C GLU A 530 8.08 -36.94 -2.94
N SER A 531 8.45 -38.15 -3.37
CA SER A 531 7.67 -38.91 -4.37
C SER A 531 6.31 -39.36 -3.84
N ILE A 532 6.24 -39.87 -2.60
CA ILE A 532 4.99 -40.28 -1.96
C ILE A 532 4.10 -39.06 -1.68
N LYS A 533 4.69 -37.93 -1.25
CA LYS A 533 3.94 -36.68 -1.04
C LYS A 533 3.36 -36.14 -2.35
N LYS A 534 4.13 -36.15 -3.44
CA LYS A 534 3.67 -35.76 -4.79
C LYS A 534 2.60 -36.71 -5.35
N ALA A 535 2.64 -38.00 -5.03
CA ALA A 535 1.64 -38.96 -5.50
C ALA A 535 0.30 -38.86 -4.74
N LEU A 536 0.31 -38.45 -3.47
CA LEU A 536 -0.90 -38.44 -2.61
C LEU A 536 -1.47 -37.04 -2.36
N CYS A 537 -0.63 -36.02 -2.24
CA CYS A 537 -1.03 -34.63 -1.94
C CYS A 537 -0.30 -33.59 -2.84
N PRO A 538 -0.27 -33.74 -4.18
CA PRO A 538 0.43 -32.80 -5.07
C PRO A 538 -0.01 -31.34 -4.92
N LYS A 539 -1.30 -31.10 -4.67
CA LYS A 539 -1.88 -29.76 -4.54
C LYS A 539 -1.76 -29.24 -3.11
N THR A 540 -2.22 -30.00 -2.12
CA THR A 540 -2.19 -29.59 -0.70
C THR A 540 -0.75 -29.40 -0.18
N CYS A 541 0.24 -30.16 -0.67
CA CYS A 541 1.64 -29.95 -0.31
C CYS A 541 2.40 -28.96 -1.23
N GLY A 542 1.71 -28.27 -2.14
CA GLY A 542 2.28 -27.15 -2.91
C GLY A 542 3.28 -27.55 -4.01
N TYR A 543 3.22 -28.78 -4.53
CA TYR A 543 4.09 -29.26 -5.60
C TYR A 543 3.62 -28.85 -7.00
N CYS A 544 2.36 -28.45 -7.15
CA CYS A 544 1.85 -27.86 -8.38
C CYS A 544 2.08 -26.34 -8.39
N ARG A 545 2.74 -25.86 -9.44
CA ARG A 545 2.96 -24.46 -9.80
C ARG A 545 2.89 -24.35 -11.32
#